data_AF-C4YZI6-F1
#
_entry.id   AF-C4YZI6-F1
#
_cell.length_a   1.000
_cell.length_b   1.000
_cell.length_c   1.000
_cell.angle_alpha   90.00
_cell.angle_beta   90.00
_cell.angle_gamma   90.00
#
_symmetry.space_group_name_H-M   'P 1'
#
loop_
_entity.id
_entity.type
_entity.pdbx_description
1 polymer ?
#
loop_
_entity_poly.entity_id
_entity_poly.type
_entity_poly.pdbx_seq_one_letter_code
_entity_poly.pdbx_strand_id
1 'polypeptide(L)' 'MKKWSLQEAKKYLTTIVDDVLHGEVQAIVKSSGEVVYLIPGEKYLPTKNATNLLSNQEEVSVVSPEISLQ' A
#
# COMPACT_ATOMS: atom_id res chain seq x y z
N MET A 1 13.81 3.78 13.08
CA MET A 1 13.71 2.59 12.20
C MET A 1 14.39 1.41 12.88
N LYS A 2 13.60 0.39 13.27
CA LYS A 2 14.10 -0.80 13.95
C LYS A 2 14.42 -1.90 12.93
N LYS A 3 15.46 -2.69 13.21
CA LYS A 3 15.95 -3.79 12.37
C LYS A 3 15.70 -5.11 13.09
N TRP A 4 15.22 -6.09 12.35
CA TRP A 4 14.90 -7.42 12.85
C TRP A 4 15.67 -8.45 12.02
N SER A 5 16.24 -9.46 12.67
CA SER A 5 16.64 -10.66 11.92
C SER A 5 15.39 -11.36 11.36
N LEU A 6 15.55 -12.17 10.31
CA LEU A 6 14.43 -12.95 9.76
C LEU A 6 13.79 -13.87 10.82
N GLN A 7 14.57 -14.39 11.77
CA GLN A 7 14.05 -15.25 12.84
C GLN A 7 13.21 -14.46 13.85
N GLU A 8 13.67 -13.29 14.26
CA GLU A 8 12.91 -12.42 15.16
C GLU A 8 11.65 -11.89 14.48
N ALA A 9 11.75 -11.49 13.20
CA ALA A 9 10.62 -11.00 12.44
C ALA A 9 9.48 -12.03 12.34
N LYS A 10 9.81 -13.33 12.22
CA LYS A 10 8.81 -14.41 12.27
C LYS A 10 8.08 -14.47 13.61
N LYS A 11 8.80 -14.25 14.72
CA LYS A 11 8.23 -14.30 16.08
C LYS A 11 7.38 -13.05 16.39
N TYR A 12 7.76 -11.90 15.85
CA TYR A 12 7.17 -10.60 16.17
C TYR A 12 6.40 -9.97 15.01
N LEU A 13 5.94 -10.78 14.05
CA LEU A 13 5.32 -10.29 12.82
C LEU A 13 4.14 -9.35 13.10
N THR A 14 3.26 -9.70 14.04
CA THR A 14 2.11 -8.86 14.41
C THR A 14 2.55 -7.47 14.88
N THR A 15 3.51 -7.40 15.81
CA THR A 15 4.06 -6.13 16.29
C THR A 15 4.68 -5.30 15.17
N ILE A 16 5.45 -5.95 14.29
CA ILE A 16 6.09 -5.28 13.15
C ILE A 16 5.04 -4.66 12.23
N VAL A 17 3.95 -5.39 11.93
CA VAL A 17 2.86 -4.90 11.08
C VAL A 17 2.13 -3.74 11.77
N ASP A 18 1.82 -3.86 13.06
CA ASP A 18 1.17 -2.79 13.82
C ASP A 18 2.01 -1.51 13.82
N ASP A 19 3.32 -1.61 14.10
CA ASP A 19 4.25 -0.47 14.07
C ASP A 19 4.25 0.19 12.68
N VAL A 20 4.28 -0.61 11.61
CA VAL A 20 4.23 -0.11 10.22
C VAL A 20 2.93 0.63 9.95
N LEU A 21 1.78 0.09 10.35
CA LEU A 21 0.49 0.76 10.17
C LEU A 21 0.35 2.05 10.98
N HIS A 22 1.06 2.17 12.10
CA HIS A 22 1.15 3.42 12.86
C HIS A 22 2.05 4.48 12.20
N GLY A 23 2.80 4.09 11.18
CA GLY A 23 3.66 4.99 10.40
C GLY A 23 5.15 4.73 10.59
N GLU A 24 5.54 3.69 11.33
CA GLU A 24 6.95 3.41 11.58
C GLU A 24 7.58 2.55 10.50
N VAL A 25 8.70 2.99 9.93
CA VAL A 25 9.47 2.15 9.01
C VAL A 25 10.19 1.05 9.80
N GLN A 26 10.01 -0.19 9.35
CA GLN A 26 10.65 -1.39 9.88
C GLN A 26 11.55 -2.03 8.82
N ALA A 27 12.59 -2.74 9.24
CA ALA A 27 13.48 -3.46 8.32
C ALA A 27 13.74 -4.90 8.80
N ILE A 28 13.75 -5.84 7.88
CA ILE A 28 14.10 -7.25 8.12
C ILE A 28 15.41 -7.53 7.39
N VAL A 29 16.40 -8.01 8.12
CA VAL A 29 17.74 -8.34 7.60
C VAL A 29 17.89 -9.86 7.58
N LYS A 30 18.23 -10.40 6.40
CA LYS A 30 18.61 -11.82 6.24
C LYS A 30 20.07 -12.02 6.65
N SER A 31 20.42 -13.25 7.02
CA SER A 31 21.82 -13.62 7.31
C SER A 31 22.76 -13.43 6.11
N SER A 32 22.22 -13.43 4.88
CA SER A 32 22.93 -13.09 3.65
C SER A 32 23.31 -11.61 3.52
N GLY A 33 22.80 -10.73 4.40
CA GLY A 33 22.99 -9.28 4.34
C GLY A 33 21.93 -8.54 3.51
N GLU A 34 21.04 -9.25 2.82
CA GLU A 34 19.89 -8.66 2.13
C GLU A 34 18.93 -8.02 3.15
N VAL A 35 18.36 -6.86 2.80
CA VAL A 35 17.46 -6.09 3.66
C VAL A 35 16.14 -5.85 2.94
N VAL A 36 15.03 -6.15 3.62
CA VAL A 36 13.67 -5.84 3.19
C VAL A 36 13.12 -4.74 4.09
N TYR A 37 12.55 -3.70 3.50
CA TYR A 37 11.93 -2.58 4.23
C TYR A 37 10.40 -2.71 4.18
N LEU A 38 9.76 -2.52 5.32
CA LEU A 38 8.32 -2.36 5.43
C LEU A 38 8.05 -0.89 5.69
N ILE A 39 7.32 -0.27 4.76
CA ILE A 39 6.97 1.13 4.79
C ILE A 39 5.44 1.20 4.81
N PRO A 40 4.83 2.04 5.66
CA PRO A 40 3.39 2.31 5.56
C PRO A 40 3.06 2.72 4.13
N GLY A 41 2.10 2.02 3.52
CA GLY A 41 1.42 2.59 2.34
C GLY A 41 0.77 3.92 2.73
N GLU A 42 0.48 4.78 1.75
CA GLU A 42 -0.33 5.97 2.00
C GLU A 42 -1.56 5.56 2.81
N LYS A 43 -1.70 6.12 4.02
CA LYS A 43 -2.83 5.85 4.89
C LYS A 43 -4.08 6.04 4.02
N TYR A 44 -4.82 4.96 3.76
CA TYR A 44 -6.26 5.12 3.68
C TYR A 44 -6.64 5.70 5.03
N LEU A 45 -6.75 7.03 5.08
CA LEU A 45 -7.31 7.74 6.21
C LEU A 45 -8.58 6.97 6.53
N PRO A 46 -8.78 6.47 7.76
CA PRO A 46 -10.08 5.94 8.13
C PRO A 46 -11.04 7.11 7.94
N THR A 47 -11.68 7.16 6.77
CA THR A 47 -12.74 8.09 6.47
C THR A 47 -13.80 7.75 7.48
N LYS A 48 -13.89 8.56 8.55
CA LYS A 48 -15.16 8.75 9.22
C LYS A 48 -16.11 9.14 8.09
N ASN A 49 -16.96 8.18 7.69
CA ASN A 49 -17.90 8.16 6.56
C ASN A 49 -17.48 7.20 5.42
N ALA A 50 -17.74 5.91 5.61
CA ALA A 50 -17.72 4.88 4.58
C ALA A 50 -18.91 5.00 3.60
N THR A 51 -19.10 6.16 2.96
CA THR A 51 -20.25 6.37 2.05
C THR A 51 -19.94 7.04 0.72
N ASN A 52 -18.68 7.28 0.34
CA ASN A 52 -18.41 8.04 -0.90
C ASN A 52 -17.21 7.55 -1.72
N LEU A 53 -17.03 6.23 -1.90
CA LEU A 53 -15.97 5.65 -2.74
C LEU A 53 -16.48 4.82 -3.92
N LEU A 54 -17.77 4.94 -4.30
CA LEU A 54 -18.37 4.18 -5.41
C LEU A 54 -18.71 5.02 -6.65
N SER A 55 -18.24 6.26 -6.78
CA SER A 55 -18.69 7.18 -7.85
C SER A 55 -17.67 7.51 -8.93
N ASN A 56 -16.56 6.77 -9.07
CA ASN A 56 -15.60 7.01 -10.16
C ASN A 56 -15.18 5.72 -10.90
N GLN A 57 -16.07 4.74 -11.06
CA GLN A 57 -15.88 3.70 -12.06
C GLN A 57 -16.49 4.17 -13.39
N GLU A 58 -15.58 4.60 -14.27
CA GLU A 58 -15.64 4.79 -15.72
C GLU A 58 -16.98 4.52 -16.44
N GLU A 59 -17.51 5.56 -17.10
CA GLU A 59 -17.88 5.42 -18.51
C GLU A 59 -16.91 6.28 -19.34
N VAL A 60 -15.84 5.65 -19.82
CA VAL A 60 -15.05 6.19 -20.93
C VAL A 60 -15.91 6.05 -22.18
N SER A 61 -16.66 7.12 -22.51
CA SER A 61 -17.36 7.21 -23.79
C SER A 61 -16.32 7.36 -24.90
N VAL A 62 -16.14 6.29 -25.67
CA VAL A 62 -15.29 6.30 -26.88
C VAL A 62 -16.03 7.11 -27.94
N VAL A 63 -15.77 8.41 -28.01
CA VAL A 63 -16.17 9.23 -29.16
C VAL A 63 -15.35 8.80 -30.36
N SER A 64 -15.94 7.99 -31.22
CA SER A 64 -15.44 7.77 -32.58
C SER A 64 -15.70 9.03 -33.40
N PRO A 65 -14.71 9.64 -34.06
CA PRO A 65 -14.97 10.74 -34.96
C PRO A 65 -15.65 10.21 -36.23
N GLU A 66 -16.92 10.56 -36.45
CA GLU A 66 -17.54 10.42 -37.77
C GLU A 66 -16.81 11.33 -38.75
N ILE A 67 -16.11 10.70 -39.69
CA ILE A 67 -15.49 11.38 -40.83
C ILE A 67 -16.63 11.80 -41.75
N SER A 68 -16.96 13.10 -41.78
CA SER A 68 -17.81 13.67 -42.83
C SER A 68 -17.12 13.54 -44.18
N LEU A 69 -17.61 12.64 -45.02
CA LEU A 69 -17.27 12.54 -46.43
C LEU A 69 -18.52 12.82 -47.26
N GLN A 70 -18.53 14.05 -47.80
CA GLN A 70 -19.25 14.58 -48.96
C GLN A 70 -20.77 14.75 -48.90
#